data_AF-A0A7W3D5L1-F1
#
_entry.id   AF-A0A7W3D5L1-F1
#
_cell.length_a   1.000
_cell.length_b   1.000
_cell.length_c   1.000
_cell.angle_alpha   90.00
_cell.angle_beta   90.00
_cell.angle_gamma   90.00
#
_symmetry.space_group_name_H-M   'P 1'
#
loop_
_entity.id
_entity.type
_entity.pdbx_description
1 polymer ?
#
loop_
_entity_poly.entity_id
_entity_poly.type
_entity_poly.pdbx_seq_one_letter_code
_entity_poly.pdbx_strand_id
1 'polypeptide(L)'
;MDSSITIVTAFFDIGRGNWTANKGFSPHLERTPETYIDYFKNLSTLDNEMIIFTSYDLKPAIEKIRAGKKTTVVTFDINTKFTAIRQKIHDIQKDDAFRNRLETRQLINPEYWSAEYVLVCNLKAYFINKALEMNLVNNEMVAWIDFGYCRNPEVTNGLSLWNYPFDKRKVNLFTVKRGLNPKSIDHVFEHMINNRSYIIGGAIVATQEKWQAFYKLVRRCQIKTLRNKIVDDDQGIFIMCHYLNPELTKLNYLGKNRWFYLFKMYGKKDLKSRLLRLKVLLRGK
;
A
#
# COMPACT_ATOMS: atom_id res chain seq x y z
N MET A 1 21.23 16.27 12.21
CA MET A 1 20.66 14.91 12.23
C MET A 1 20.48 14.46 10.81
N ASP A 2 21.13 13.39 10.39
CA ASP A 2 20.91 12.83 9.06
C ASP A 2 19.44 12.37 8.96
N SER A 3 18.67 13.04 8.11
CA SER A 3 17.23 12.80 7.97
C SER A 3 17.00 11.40 7.38
N SER A 4 16.53 10.46 8.19
CA SER A 4 16.10 9.12 7.76
C SER A 4 14.58 9.07 7.58
N ILE A 5 14.08 8.00 6.96
CA ILE A 5 12.65 7.72 6.79
C ILE A 5 12.27 6.57 7.72
N THR A 6 11.29 6.76 8.61
CA THR A 6 10.70 5.65 9.35
C THR A 6 9.79 4.85 8.42
N ILE A 7 9.99 3.54 8.33
CA ILE A 7 9.13 2.65 7.54
C ILE A 7 8.10 2.02 8.46
N VAL A 8 6.83 2.19 8.15
CA VAL A 8 5.73 1.45 8.77
C VAL A 8 5.22 0.43 7.76
N THR A 9 4.98 -0.78 8.24
CA THR A 9 4.42 -1.86 7.43
C THR A 9 3.52 -2.74 8.29
N ALA A 10 2.75 -3.61 7.66
CA ALA A 10 1.97 -4.61 8.37
C ALA A 10 1.82 -5.90 7.58
N PHE A 11 1.69 -7.01 8.29
CA PHE A 11 1.35 -8.30 7.72
C PHE A 11 0.39 -9.06 8.63
N PHE A 12 -0.70 -9.53 8.04
CA PHE A 12 -1.68 -10.40 8.68
C PHE A 12 -2.00 -11.51 7.69
N ASP A 13 -1.94 -12.75 8.14
CA ASP A 13 -2.36 -13.86 7.30
C ASP A 13 -3.89 -13.85 7.16
N ILE A 14 -4.36 -13.62 5.94
CA ILE A 14 -5.78 -13.68 5.58
C ILE A 14 -6.15 -14.99 4.86
N GLY A 15 -5.26 -15.99 4.91
CA GLY A 15 -5.46 -17.29 4.29
C GLY A 15 -5.16 -17.32 2.80
N ARG A 16 -4.30 -16.43 2.28
CA ARG A 16 -3.94 -16.39 0.85
C ARG A 16 -3.21 -17.63 0.36
N GLY A 17 -2.60 -18.40 1.26
CA GLY A 17 -2.03 -19.72 0.94
C GLY A 17 -3.09 -20.73 0.48
N ASN A 18 -4.38 -20.47 0.76
CA ASN A 18 -5.48 -21.31 0.32
C ASN A 18 -6.07 -20.89 -1.03
N TRP A 19 -5.54 -19.84 -1.69
CA TRP A 19 -6.04 -19.37 -2.99
C TRP A 19 -5.34 -20.08 -4.14
N THR A 20 -5.42 -21.40 -4.11
CA THR A 20 -4.68 -22.32 -4.98
C THR A 20 -5.41 -22.60 -6.29
N ALA A 21 -4.67 -23.00 -7.33
CA ALA A 21 -5.24 -23.32 -8.64
C ALA A 21 -6.28 -24.45 -8.61
N ASN A 22 -6.05 -25.49 -7.80
CA ASN A 22 -6.99 -26.59 -7.60
C ASN A 22 -8.30 -26.18 -6.91
N LYS A 23 -8.35 -25.00 -6.29
CA LYS A 23 -9.57 -24.40 -5.72
C LYS A 23 -10.21 -23.37 -6.66
N GLY A 24 -9.77 -23.29 -7.92
CA GLY A 24 -10.33 -22.40 -8.94
C GLY A 24 -9.75 -20.99 -8.96
N PHE A 25 -8.72 -20.70 -8.17
CA PHE A 25 -8.07 -19.38 -8.16
C PHE A 25 -6.94 -19.29 -9.19
N SER A 26 -6.61 -18.06 -9.60
CA SER A 26 -5.44 -17.88 -10.45
C SER A 26 -4.14 -18.12 -9.66
N PRO A 27 -3.13 -18.84 -10.22
CA PRO A 27 -1.91 -19.21 -9.49
C PRO A 27 -1.12 -18.04 -8.89
N HIS A 28 -1.25 -16.84 -9.47
CA HIS A 28 -0.57 -15.65 -8.97
C HIS A 28 -1.18 -15.08 -7.67
N LEU A 29 -2.37 -15.54 -7.27
CA LEU A 29 -3.08 -15.10 -6.07
C LEU A 29 -2.59 -15.82 -4.81
N GLU A 30 -2.17 -17.08 -4.94
CA GLU A 30 -1.66 -17.89 -3.84
C GLU A 30 -0.41 -17.26 -3.23
N ARG A 31 -0.46 -16.89 -1.96
CA ARG A 31 0.69 -16.36 -1.22
C ARG A 31 0.65 -16.86 0.21
N THR A 32 1.59 -17.71 0.57
CA THR A 32 1.70 -18.23 1.93
C THR A 32 2.34 -17.19 2.87
N PRO A 33 2.19 -17.33 4.20
CA PRO A 33 2.94 -16.53 5.16
C PRO A 33 4.46 -16.56 4.91
N GLU A 34 5.01 -17.74 4.59
CA GLU A 34 6.44 -17.92 4.30
C GLU A 34 6.87 -17.09 3.08
N THR A 35 6.02 -17.04 2.04
CA THR A 35 6.28 -16.20 0.85
C THR A 35 6.39 -14.72 1.23
N TYR A 36 5.50 -14.23 2.08
CA TYR A 36 5.55 -12.84 2.56
C TYR A 36 6.74 -12.58 3.46
N ILE A 37 7.10 -13.54 4.32
CA ILE A 37 8.29 -13.49 5.16
C ILE A 37 9.55 -13.39 4.28
N ASP A 38 9.65 -14.15 3.19
CA ASP A 38 10.79 -14.08 2.28
C ASP A 38 10.87 -12.74 1.54
N TYR A 39 9.74 -12.17 1.16
CA TYR A 39 9.73 -10.81 0.61
C TYR A 39 10.14 -9.77 1.65
N PHE A 40 9.69 -9.93 2.90
CA PHE A 40 10.07 -9.04 3.98
C PHE A 40 11.55 -9.14 4.34
N LYS A 41 12.17 -10.33 4.27
CA LYS A 41 13.62 -10.48 4.46
C LYS A 41 14.43 -9.58 3.51
N ASN A 42 13.94 -9.33 2.30
CA ASN A 42 14.59 -8.39 1.38
C ASN A 42 14.42 -6.93 1.84
N LEU A 43 13.22 -6.54 2.30
CA LEU A 43 12.97 -5.20 2.83
C LEU A 43 13.72 -4.94 4.13
N SER A 44 13.80 -5.95 5.02
CA SER A 44 14.41 -5.87 6.35
C SER A 44 15.92 -5.61 6.32
N THR A 45 16.55 -5.82 5.16
CA THR A 45 17.96 -5.46 4.91
C THR A 45 18.24 -3.98 5.11
N LEU A 46 17.24 -3.10 4.96
CA LEU A 46 17.40 -1.66 5.20
C LEU A 46 17.62 -1.36 6.69
N ASP A 47 18.55 -0.46 7.01
CA ASP A 47 18.84 0.00 8.39
C ASP A 47 17.86 1.07 8.89
N ASN A 48 16.87 1.42 8.06
CA ASN A 48 15.77 2.27 8.45
C ASN A 48 15.09 1.76 9.72
N GLU A 49 14.65 2.70 10.54
CA GLU A 49 13.73 2.42 11.65
C GLU A 49 12.44 1.81 11.09
N MET A 50 12.00 0.69 11.66
CA MET A 50 10.79 -0.01 11.22
C MET A 50 9.77 -0.14 12.35
N ILE A 51 8.50 0.12 12.04
CA ILE A 51 7.37 -0.18 12.91
C ILE A 51 6.49 -1.16 12.15
N ILE A 52 6.26 -2.34 12.74
CA ILE A 52 5.64 -3.47 12.05
C ILE A 52 4.42 -3.92 12.83
N PHE A 53 3.24 -3.84 12.22
CA PHE A 53 2.01 -4.35 12.79
C PHE A 53 1.75 -5.77 12.30
N THR A 54 1.39 -6.68 13.21
CA THR A 54 1.21 -8.10 12.85
C THR A 54 0.29 -8.83 13.85
N SER A 55 -0.10 -10.05 13.54
CA SER A 55 -0.74 -10.95 14.52
C SER A 55 0.26 -11.49 15.56
N TYR A 56 -0.25 -12.01 16.68
CA TYR A 56 0.57 -12.48 17.80
C TYR A 56 1.53 -13.62 17.42
N ASP A 57 1.05 -14.57 16.62
CA ASP A 57 1.77 -15.75 16.15
C ASP A 57 2.96 -15.42 15.23
N LEU A 58 2.86 -14.35 14.43
CA LEU A 58 3.89 -13.94 13.47
C LEU A 58 4.98 -13.05 14.10
N LYS A 59 4.72 -12.45 15.27
CA LYS A 59 5.64 -11.51 15.92
C LYS A 59 7.05 -12.09 16.15
N PRO A 60 7.23 -13.31 16.72
CA PRO A 60 8.56 -13.85 16.99
C PRO A 60 9.42 -14.02 15.72
N ALA A 61 8.80 -14.45 14.61
CA ALA A 61 9.49 -14.60 13.33
C ALA A 61 9.97 -13.25 12.78
N ILE A 62 9.13 -12.22 12.87
CA ILE A 62 9.45 -10.86 12.41
C ILE A 62 10.55 -10.23 13.27
N GLU A 63 10.48 -10.37 14.61
CA GLU A 63 11.52 -9.87 15.52
C GLU A 63 12.86 -10.54 15.25
N LYS A 64 12.87 -11.85 15.00
CA LYS A 64 14.09 -12.58 14.63
C LYS A 64 14.72 -12.06 13.34
N ILE A 65 13.93 -11.76 12.31
CA ILE A 65 14.42 -11.22 11.02
C ILE A 65 15.09 -9.84 11.18
N ARG A 66 14.63 -9.05 12.16
CA ARG A 66 15.08 -7.67 12.41
C ARG A 66 15.96 -7.54 13.66
N ALA A 67 16.42 -8.65 14.23
CA ALA A 67 17.26 -8.65 15.42
C ALA A 67 18.48 -7.74 15.23
N GLY A 68 18.77 -6.90 16.22
CA GLY A 68 19.87 -5.93 16.20
C GLY A 68 19.60 -4.64 15.40
N LYS A 69 18.44 -4.49 14.75
CA LYS A 69 18.07 -3.24 14.04
C LYS A 69 16.93 -2.50 14.75
N LYS A 70 16.91 -1.17 14.65
CA LYS A 70 15.87 -0.32 15.27
C LYS A 70 14.47 -0.69 14.75
N THR A 71 13.73 -1.45 15.54
CA THR A 71 12.46 -2.06 15.13
C THR A 71 11.50 -2.16 16.30
N THR A 72 10.25 -1.81 16.08
CA THR A 72 9.16 -2.06 17.02
C THR A 72 8.11 -2.93 16.35
N VAL A 73 7.83 -4.11 16.92
CA VAL A 73 6.79 -5.03 16.43
C VAL A 73 5.57 -4.96 17.35
N VAL A 74 4.45 -4.51 16.80
CA VAL A 74 3.19 -4.30 17.53
C VAL A 74 2.19 -5.37 17.10
N THR A 75 1.69 -6.14 18.06
CA THR A 75 0.61 -7.10 17.80
C THR A 75 -0.72 -6.36 17.70
N PHE A 76 -1.57 -6.80 16.77
CA PHE A 76 -2.89 -6.20 16.57
C PHE A 76 -3.90 -7.26 16.10
N ASP A 77 -5.09 -7.28 16.70
CA ASP A 77 -6.19 -8.14 16.23
C ASP A 77 -7.09 -7.36 15.27
N ILE A 78 -6.80 -7.47 13.98
CA ILE A 78 -7.62 -6.84 12.93
C ILE A 78 -9.01 -7.48 12.80
N ASN A 79 -9.13 -8.76 13.14
CA ASN A 79 -10.34 -9.53 12.92
C ASN A 79 -11.44 -9.06 13.88
N THR A 80 -11.10 -8.93 15.17
CA THR A 80 -12.03 -8.42 16.18
C THR A 80 -12.25 -6.92 16.04
N LYS A 81 -11.19 -6.12 15.78
CA LYS A 81 -11.31 -4.65 15.74
C LYS A 81 -12.20 -4.16 14.61
N PHE A 82 -12.15 -4.81 13.45
CA PHE A 82 -12.78 -4.33 12.22
C PHE A 82 -13.93 -5.20 11.73
N THR A 83 -14.50 -6.06 12.58
CA THR A 83 -15.64 -6.95 12.25
C THR A 83 -16.75 -6.23 11.49
N ALA A 84 -17.21 -5.08 11.99
CA ALA A 84 -18.31 -4.35 11.36
C ALA A 84 -17.97 -3.79 9.97
N ILE A 85 -16.72 -3.37 9.75
CA ILE A 85 -16.27 -2.88 8.43
C ILE A 85 -16.11 -4.06 7.47
N ARG A 86 -15.51 -5.15 7.94
CA ARG A 86 -15.37 -6.40 7.18
C ARG A 86 -16.72 -6.94 6.72
N GLN A 87 -17.70 -6.96 7.61
CA GLN A 87 -19.06 -7.40 7.27
C GLN A 87 -19.68 -6.51 6.19
N LYS A 88 -19.57 -5.18 6.30
CA LYS A 88 -20.07 -4.26 5.27
C LYS A 88 -19.43 -4.48 3.90
N ILE A 89 -18.12 -4.72 3.87
CA ILE A 89 -17.40 -5.03 2.62
C ILE A 89 -17.95 -6.33 2.03
N HIS A 90 -18.07 -7.38 2.85
CA HIS A 90 -18.59 -8.68 2.45
C HIS A 90 -20.01 -8.58 1.89
N ASP A 91 -20.88 -7.84 2.57
CA ASP A 91 -22.27 -7.64 2.14
C ASP A 91 -22.34 -6.97 0.76
N ILE A 92 -21.47 -5.97 0.50
CA ILE A 92 -21.39 -5.33 -0.83
C ILE A 92 -20.82 -6.28 -1.88
N GLN A 93 -19.80 -7.08 -1.57
CA GLN A 93 -19.21 -8.05 -2.50
C GLN A 93 -20.20 -9.16 -2.90
N LYS A 94 -21.21 -9.42 -2.07
CA LYS A 94 -22.31 -10.36 -2.33
C LYS A 94 -23.57 -9.72 -2.93
N ASP A 95 -23.67 -8.39 -2.95
CA ASP A 95 -24.84 -7.67 -3.49
C ASP A 95 -24.86 -7.76 -5.02
N ASP A 96 -25.94 -8.32 -5.58
CA ASP A 96 -26.07 -8.53 -7.03
C ASP A 96 -26.04 -7.21 -7.82
N ALA A 97 -26.56 -6.11 -7.26
CA ALA A 97 -26.52 -4.82 -7.93
C ALA A 97 -25.10 -4.27 -8.04
N PHE A 98 -24.24 -4.52 -7.04
CA PHE A 98 -22.80 -4.24 -7.16
C PHE A 98 -22.14 -5.17 -8.18
N ARG A 99 -22.36 -6.48 -8.07
CA ARG A 99 -21.73 -7.49 -8.93
C ARG A 99 -22.08 -7.32 -10.41
N ASN A 100 -23.32 -6.95 -10.72
CA ASN A 100 -23.79 -6.70 -12.10
C ASN A 100 -23.16 -5.46 -12.75
N ARG A 101 -22.51 -4.59 -11.98
CA ARG A 101 -21.75 -3.44 -12.51
C ARG A 101 -20.32 -3.83 -12.89
N LEU A 102 -19.82 -4.97 -12.42
CA LEU A 102 -18.47 -5.44 -12.70
C LEU A 102 -18.44 -6.22 -14.01
N GLU A 103 -17.41 -6.01 -14.83
CA GLU A 103 -17.16 -6.88 -15.96
C GLU A 103 -16.82 -8.30 -15.47
N THR A 104 -17.26 -9.35 -16.16
CA THR A 104 -17.04 -10.75 -15.76
C THR A 104 -15.58 -11.07 -15.46
N ARG A 105 -14.64 -10.52 -16.25
CA ARG A 105 -13.20 -10.72 -16.05
C ARG A 105 -12.68 -10.15 -14.73
N GLN A 106 -13.39 -9.21 -14.12
CA GLN A 106 -12.99 -8.60 -12.85
C GLN A 106 -13.35 -9.48 -11.66
N LEU A 107 -14.35 -10.36 -11.79
CA LEU A 107 -14.83 -11.21 -10.70
C LEU A 107 -13.78 -12.19 -10.15
N ILE A 108 -12.66 -12.37 -10.85
CA ILE A 108 -11.52 -13.17 -10.37
C ILE A 108 -10.63 -12.40 -9.37
N ASN A 109 -10.73 -11.08 -9.31
CA ASN A 109 -9.85 -10.25 -8.49
C ASN A 109 -10.33 -10.22 -7.04
N PRO A 110 -9.41 -10.41 -6.05
CA PRO A 110 -9.77 -10.56 -4.64
C PRO A 110 -10.48 -9.35 -4.04
N GLU A 111 -10.30 -8.19 -4.65
CA GLU A 111 -10.96 -6.93 -4.32
C GLU A 111 -12.49 -7.00 -4.46
N TYR A 112 -13.03 -7.95 -5.22
CA TYR A 112 -14.47 -8.11 -5.42
C TYR A 112 -15.07 -9.38 -4.79
N TRP A 113 -14.29 -10.22 -4.11
CA TRP A 113 -14.80 -11.43 -3.47
C TRP A 113 -14.17 -11.78 -2.11
N SER A 114 -13.09 -11.12 -1.69
CA SER A 114 -12.48 -11.28 -0.37
C SER A 114 -12.58 -9.99 0.44
N ALA A 115 -13.39 -10.03 1.50
CA ALA A 115 -13.57 -8.88 2.38
C ALA A 115 -12.30 -8.60 3.20
N GLU A 116 -11.60 -9.67 3.55
CA GLU A 116 -10.33 -9.69 4.26
C GLU A 116 -9.24 -9.00 3.44
N TYR A 117 -9.16 -9.30 2.13
CA TYR A 117 -8.21 -8.65 1.22
C TYR A 117 -8.45 -7.14 1.15
N VAL A 118 -9.69 -6.74 0.86
CA VAL A 118 -10.07 -5.32 0.78
C VAL A 118 -9.79 -4.61 2.11
N LEU A 119 -10.14 -5.25 3.23
CA LEU A 119 -9.90 -4.70 4.56
C LEU A 119 -8.40 -4.44 4.78
N VAL A 120 -7.54 -5.46 4.62
CA VAL A 120 -6.11 -5.28 4.93
C VAL A 120 -5.44 -4.26 4.00
N CYS A 121 -5.80 -4.23 2.72
CA CYS A 121 -5.30 -3.21 1.78
C CYS A 121 -5.69 -1.80 2.24
N ASN A 122 -6.88 -1.63 2.82
CA ASN A 122 -7.40 -0.34 3.27
C ASN A 122 -6.89 0.14 4.65
N LEU A 123 -6.17 -0.68 5.40
CA LEU A 123 -5.69 -0.33 6.75
C LEU A 123 -4.32 0.39 6.78
N LYS A 124 -3.71 0.65 5.62
CA LYS A 124 -2.35 1.23 5.52
C LYS A 124 -2.21 2.57 6.25
N ALA A 125 -3.08 3.52 5.93
CA ALA A 125 -3.09 4.83 6.58
C ALA A 125 -3.48 4.75 8.06
N TYR A 126 -4.30 3.76 8.44
CA TYR A 126 -4.65 3.51 9.84
C TYR A 126 -3.43 3.10 10.66
N PHE A 127 -2.61 2.16 10.17
CA PHE A 127 -1.42 1.71 10.88
C PHE A 127 -0.34 2.79 10.99
N ILE A 128 -0.16 3.62 9.97
CA ILE A 128 0.70 4.80 10.08
C ILE A 128 0.18 5.72 11.19
N ASN A 129 -1.10 6.10 11.14
CA ASN A 129 -1.67 6.99 12.14
C ASN A 129 -1.61 6.39 13.54
N LYS A 130 -1.78 5.06 13.67
CA LYS A 130 -1.65 4.34 14.94
C LYS A 130 -0.24 4.40 15.50
N ALA A 131 0.79 4.25 14.65
CA ALA A 131 2.19 4.40 15.05
C ALA A 131 2.50 5.83 15.54
N LEU A 132 1.90 6.86 14.92
CA LEU A 132 2.00 8.24 15.35
C LEU A 132 1.32 8.48 16.70
N GLU A 133 0.09 7.99 16.88
CA GLU A 133 -0.66 8.09 18.15
C GLU A 133 0.05 7.41 19.32
N MET A 134 0.82 6.34 19.04
CA MET A 134 1.62 5.62 20.02
C MET A 134 3.00 6.26 20.26
N ASN A 135 3.31 7.40 19.63
CA ASN A 135 4.61 8.07 19.70
C ASN A 135 5.80 7.17 19.33
N LEU A 136 5.61 6.23 18.40
CA LEU A 136 6.66 5.29 17.97
C LEU A 136 7.55 5.87 16.86
N VAL A 137 7.13 6.95 16.21
CA VAL A 137 7.83 7.53 15.05
C VAL A 137 8.77 8.64 15.50
N ASN A 138 10.06 8.45 15.25
CA ASN A 138 11.09 9.43 15.61
C ASN A 138 11.50 10.36 14.45
N ASN A 139 11.31 9.95 13.19
CA ASN A 139 11.70 10.73 12.04
C ASN A 139 10.55 11.62 11.55
N GLU A 140 10.89 12.77 10.95
CA GLU A 140 9.90 13.65 10.32
C GLU A 140 9.19 12.94 9.16
N MET A 141 9.95 12.23 8.32
CA MET A 141 9.44 11.49 7.16
C MET A 141 9.06 10.07 7.55
N VAL A 142 7.87 9.66 7.13
CA VAL A 142 7.31 8.33 7.36
C VAL A 142 6.85 7.74 6.03
N ALA A 143 7.18 6.48 5.81
CA ALA A 143 6.74 5.74 4.65
C ALA A 143 5.87 4.55 5.05
N TRP A 144 4.77 4.35 4.33
CA TRP A 144 4.18 3.03 4.22
C TRP A 144 4.92 2.27 3.12
N ILE A 145 5.37 1.05 3.41
CA ILE A 145 5.89 0.11 2.41
C ILE A 145 5.22 -1.24 2.66
N ASP A 146 4.55 -1.83 1.67
CA ASP A 146 3.92 -3.14 1.84
C ASP A 146 4.95 -4.17 2.30
N PHE A 147 4.57 -5.03 3.25
CA PHE A 147 5.45 -6.06 3.81
C PHE A 147 6.02 -6.99 2.72
N GLY A 148 5.21 -7.25 1.70
CA GLY A 148 5.58 -8.02 0.51
C GLY A 148 6.14 -7.21 -0.68
N TYR A 149 6.53 -5.94 -0.49
CA TYR A 149 6.97 -5.07 -1.59
C TYR A 149 8.28 -5.57 -2.24
N CYS A 150 9.26 -5.96 -1.44
CA CYS A 150 10.57 -6.40 -1.92
C CYS A 150 10.57 -7.88 -2.31
N ARG A 151 10.02 -8.21 -3.47
CA ARG A 151 9.91 -9.61 -3.93
C ARG A 151 11.24 -10.33 -4.21
N ASN A 152 12.32 -9.58 -4.36
CA ASN A 152 13.68 -10.07 -4.51
C ASN A 152 14.68 -9.02 -4.00
N PRO A 153 15.96 -9.38 -3.77
CA PRO A 153 16.98 -8.47 -3.25
C PRO A 153 17.25 -7.24 -4.14
N GLU A 154 17.01 -7.33 -5.45
CA GLU A 154 17.27 -6.23 -6.38
C GLU A 154 16.27 -5.06 -6.21
N VAL A 155 15.13 -5.29 -5.55
CA VAL A 155 14.12 -4.25 -5.34
C VAL A 155 14.68 -3.11 -4.48
N THR A 156 15.44 -3.40 -3.43
CA THR A 156 16.09 -2.37 -2.59
C THR A 156 17.25 -1.67 -3.30
N ASN A 157 17.65 -2.18 -4.48
CA ASN A 157 18.69 -1.59 -5.33
C ASN A 157 20.05 -1.41 -4.60
N GLY A 158 20.34 -2.31 -3.66
CA GLY A 158 21.56 -2.29 -2.84
C GLY A 158 21.68 -1.05 -1.96
N LEU A 159 20.56 -0.57 -1.42
CA LEU A 159 20.53 0.43 -0.36
C LEU A 159 20.77 -0.26 0.99
N SER A 160 21.61 0.34 1.84
CA SER A 160 21.66 0.03 3.27
C SER A 160 20.66 0.90 4.03
N LEU A 161 20.65 2.21 3.79
CA LEU A 161 19.73 3.16 4.41
C LEU A 161 18.97 3.95 3.33
N TRP A 162 17.66 4.11 3.51
CA TRP A 162 16.82 4.88 2.61
C TRP A 162 16.49 6.27 3.20
N ASN A 163 16.97 7.32 2.54
CA ASN A 163 16.88 8.72 3.01
C ASN A 163 16.58 9.72 1.86
N TYR A 164 15.66 9.37 0.98
CA TYR A 164 15.36 10.21 -0.18
C TYR A 164 14.60 11.50 0.22
N PRO A 165 14.98 12.68 -0.32
CA PRO A 165 14.37 13.97 0.03
C PRO A 165 13.06 14.17 -0.73
N PHE A 166 12.00 13.53 -0.27
CA PHE A 166 10.66 13.74 -0.82
C PHE A 166 10.12 15.15 -0.53
N ASP A 167 9.09 15.56 -1.27
CA ASP A 167 8.42 16.83 -0.99
C ASP A 167 7.65 16.73 0.33
N LYS A 168 8.16 17.44 1.35
CA LYS A 168 7.63 17.43 2.71
C LYS A 168 6.23 18.07 2.82
N ARG A 169 5.84 18.87 1.84
CA ARG A 169 4.53 19.55 1.83
C ARG A 169 3.42 18.67 1.26
N LYS A 170 3.75 17.49 0.74
CA LYS A 170 2.82 16.63 0.00
C LYS A 170 2.82 15.21 0.55
N VAL A 171 1.73 14.51 0.34
CA VAL A 171 1.67 13.05 0.40
C VAL A 171 2.16 12.52 -0.94
N ASN A 172 3.34 11.88 -0.93
CA ASN A 172 3.98 11.37 -2.12
C ASN A 172 3.39 9.99 -2.44
N LEU A 173 2.47 9.98 -3.40
CA LEU A 173 1.88 8.78 -3.99
C LEU A 173 2.67 8.41 -5.24
N PHE A 174 2.62 7.14 -5.65
CA PHE A 174 3.37 6.65 -6.80
C PHE A 174 2.45 6.05 -7.85
N THR A 175 2.76 6.28 -9.12
CA THR A 175 1.92 5.83 -10.23
C THR A 175 2.68 4.93 -11.21
N VAL A 176 1.96 3.96 -11.77
CA VAL A 176 2.47 3.07 -12.84
C VAL A 176 1.86 3.38 -14.21
N LYS A 177 0.95 4.37 -14.27
CA LYS A 177 0.35 4.92 -15.48
C LYS A 177 0.29 6.44 -15.39
N ARG A 178 0.33 7.11 -16.55
CA ARG A 178 0.14 8.58 -16.67
C ARG A 178 -1.29 8.88 -17.07
N GLY A 179 -1.70 10.14 -16.92
CA GLY A 179 -3.00 10.61 -17.40
C GLY A 179 -4.17 10.36 -16.44
N LEU A 180 -3.90 10.13 -15.15
CA LEU A 180 -4.95 10.11 -14.15
C LEU A 180 -5.60 11.50 -14.08
N ASN A 181 -6.88 11.60 -14.46
CA ASN A 181 -7.61 12.86 -14.52
C ASN A 181 -9.13 12.62 -14.33
N PRO A 182 -9.56 12.05 -13.19
CA PRO A 182 -10.98 11.89 -12.91
C PRO A 182 -11.68 13.25 -12.90
N LYS A 183 -12.80 13.36 -13.62
CA LYS A 183 -13.53 14.63 -13.82
C LYS A 183 -14.72 14.80 -12.88
N SER A 184 -15.19 13.70 -12.33
CA SER A 184 -16.32 13.65 -11.42
C SER A 184 -16.10 12.54 -10.40
N ILE A 185 -16.92 12.51 -9.36
CA ILE A 185 -16.94 11.39 -8.41
C ILE A 185 -17.37 10.07 -9.09
N ASP A 186 -18.25 10.14 -10.08
CA ASP A 186 -18.69 8.96 -10.83
C ASP A 186 -17.55 8.38 -11.67
N HIS A 187 -16.71 9.23 -12.28
CA HIS A 187 -15.48 8.74 -12.93
C HIS A 187 -14.55 8.04 -11.93
N VAL A 188 -14.43 8.54 -10.69
CA VAL A 188 -13.66 7.84 -9.65
C VAL A 188 -14.26 6.47 -9.34
N PHE A 189 -15.57 6.37 -9.21
CA PHE A 189 -16.26 5.10 -9.02
C PHE A 189 -16.10 4.15 -10.20
N GLU A 190 -16.11 4.65 -11.43
CA GLU A 190 -15.79 3.86 -12.63
C GLU A 190 -14.36 3.33 -12.61
N HIS A 191 -13.39 4.10 -12.09
CA HIS A 191 -12.03 3.60 -11.90
C HIS A 191 -12.00 2.40 -10.96
N MET A 192 -12.76 2.45 -9.87
CA MET A 192 -12.88 1.36 -8.88
C MET A 192 -13.57 0.13 -9.46
N ILE A 193 -14.70 0.30 -10.15
CA ILE A 193 -15.51 -0.80 -10.72
C ILE A 193 -14.77 -1.54 -11.84
N ASN A 194 -13.94 -0.82 -12.59
CA ASN A 194 -13.21 -1.38 -13.73
C ASN A 194 -11.77 -1.82 -13.39
N ASN A 195 -11.41 -1.86 -12.09
CA ASN A 195 -10.07 -2.14 -11.58
C ASN A 195 -8.96 -1.36 -12.34
N ARG A 196 -9.14 -0.05 -12.48
CA ARG A 196 -8.19 0.80 -13.22
C ARG A 196 -7.07 1.27 -12.31
N SER A 197 -6.07 0.43 -12.12
CA SER A 197 -4.87 0.78 -11.34
C SER A 197 -4.05 1.92 -11.98
N TYR A 198 -3.95 3.05 -11.28
CA TYR A 198 -3.06 4.17 -11.61
C TYR A 198 -2.04 4.42 -10.50
N ILE A 199 -2.54 4.64 -9.29
CA ILE A 199 -1.76 4.83 -8.07
C ILE A 199 -1.52 3.45 -7.45
N ILE A 200 -0.28 3.15 -7.07
CA ILE A 200 0.05 1.87 -6.43
C ILE A 200 -0.28 1.94 -4.93
N GLY A 201 -0.65 0.79 -4.36
CA GLY A 201 -0.80 0.63 -2.93
C GLY A 201 0.48 0.35 -2.16
N GLY A 202 1.55 -0.04 -2.87
CA GLY A 202 2.75 -0.62 -2.26
C GLY A 202 3.68 0.35 -1.55
N ALA A 203 3.52 1.65 -1.77
CA ALA A 203 4.39 2.67 -1.20
C ALA A 203 3.70 4.03 -1.11
N ILE A 204 3.87 4.72 0.02
CA ILE A 204 3.39 6.08 0.26
C ILE A 204 4.38 6.77 1.18
N VAL A 205 4.75 8.03 0.92
CA VAL A 205 5.73 8.76 1.75
C VAL A 205 5.24 10.16 2.08
N ALA A 206 5.22 10.55 3.35
CA ALA A 206 4.83 11.90 3.77
C ALA A 206 5.47 12.25 5.11
N THR A 207 5.37 13.52 5.52
CA THR A 207 5.70 13.89 6.91
C THR A 207 4.62 13.38 7.86
N GLN A 208 4.92 13.33 9.17
CA GLN A 208 3.93 12.97 10.20
C GLN A 208 2.64 13.81 10.10
N GLU A 209 2.77 15.14 9.95
CA GLU A 209 1.66 16.08 9.78
C GLU A 209 0.81 15.73 8.54
N LYS A 210 1.46 15.50 7.39
CA LYS A 210 0.74 15.16 6.15
C LYS A 210 0.10 13.78 6.22
N TRP A 211 0.65 12.83 6.97
CA TRP A 211 0.01 11.54 7.24
C TRP A 211 -1.27 11.67 8.06
N GLN A 212 -1.29 12.51 9.10
CA GLN A 212 -2.51 12.77 9.87
C GLN A 212 -3.61 13.40 9.00
N ALA A 213 -3.25 14.37 8.15
CA ALA A 213 -4.18 14.96 7.19
C ALA A 213 -4.68 13.92 6.17
N PHE A 214 -3.78 13.08 5.67
CA PHE A 214 -4.10 12.04 4.70
C PHE A 214 -5.00 10.95 5.30
N TYR A 215 -4.75 10.50 6.53
CA TYR A 215 -5.58 9.50 7.21
C TYR A 215 -7.02 9.98 7.36
N LYS A 216 -7.23 11.25 7.73
CA LYS A 216 -8.58 11.86 7.78
C LYS A 216 -9.25 11.82 6.40
N LEU A 217 -8.52 12.11 5.33
CA LEU A 217 -9.03 12.07 3.96
C LEU A 217 -9.36 10.63 3.51
N VAL A 218 -8.46 9.67 3.75
CA VAL A 218 -8.66 8.24 3.46
C VAL A 218 -9.91 7.73 4.15
N ARG A 219 -10.09 8.01 5.45
CA ARG A 219 -11.29 7.61 6.19
C ARG A 219 -12.57 8.19 5.58
N ARG A 220 -12.55 9.46 5.14
CA ARG A 220 -13.70 10.07 4.44
C ARG A 220 -14.01 9.35 3.13
N CYS A 221 -12.98 9.00 2.35
CA CYS A 221 -13.14 8.26 1.10
C CYS A 221 -13.72 6.86 1.33
N GLN A 222 -13.18 6.11 2.30
CA GLN A 222 -13.67 4.78 2.68
C GLN A 222 -15.13 4.80 3.15
N ILE A 223 -15.51 5.79 3.97
CA ILE A 223 -16.92 5.95 4.37
C ILE A 223 -17.80 6.25 3.15
N LYS A 224 -17.32 7.09 2.22
CA LYS A 224 -18.07 7.46 1.02
C LYS A 224 -18.27 6.28 0.09
N THR A 225 -17.25 5.46 -0.18
CA THR A 225 -17.38 4.27 -1.03
C THR A 225 -18.37 3.27 -0.45
N LEU A 226 -18.24 2.93 0.83
CA LEU A 226 -19.16 2.01 1.51
C LEU A 226 -20.61 2.52 1.51
N ARG A 227 -20.83 3.83 1.72
CA ARG A 227 -22.19 4.43 1.63
C ARG A 227 -22.78 4.36 0.22
N ASN A 228 -21.94 4.33 -0.82
CA ASN A 228 -22.37 4.21 -2.21
C ASN A 228 -22.37 2.75 -2.70
N LYS A 229 -22.28 1.77 -1.77
CA LYS A 229 -22.19 0.33 -2.08
C LYS A 229 -21.10 0.02 -3.11
N ILE A 230 -19.92 0.62 -2.95
CA ILE A 230 -18.75 0.37 -3.79
C ILE A 230 -17.61 -0.08 -2.88
N VAL A 231 -16.93 -1.15 -3.31
CA VAL A 231 -15.72 -1.67 -2.69
C VAL A 231 -14.62 -1.75 -3.74
N ASP A 232 -13.39 -1.52 -3.29
CA ASP A 232 -12.15 -1.62 -4.07
C ASP A 232 -10.97 -1.74 -3.10
N ASP A 233 -9.79 -2.09 -3.58
CA ASP A 233 -8.58 -1.99 -2.77
C ASP A 233 -8.17 -0.53 -2.50
N ASP A 234 -6.98 -0.34 -1.94
CA ASP A 234 -6.48 0.98 -1.57
C ASP A 234 -6.15 1.87 -2.78
N GLN A 235 -5.92 1.30 -3.97
CA GLN A 235 -5.59 2.05 -5.17
C GLN A 235 -6.75 2.95 -5.59
N GLY A 236 -7.98 2.42 -5.59
CA GLY A 236 -9.18 3.20 -5.84
C GLY A 236 -9.39 4.30 -4.80
N ILE A 237 -9.18 3.98 -3.52
CA ILE A 237 -9.30 4.95 -2.44
C ILE A 237 -8.29 6.09 -2.61
N PHE A 238 -7.06 5.80 -3.04
CA PHE A 238 -6.06 6.84 -3.30
C PHE A 238 -6.38 7.69 -4.54
N ILE A 239 -7.02 7.12 -5.57
CA ILE A 239 -7.57 7.91 -6.68
C ILE A 239 -8.61 8.90 -6.14
N MET A 240 -9.51 8.45 -5.27
CA MET A 240 -10.51 9.34 -4.66
C MET A 240 -9.86 10.42 -3.79
N CYS A 241 -8.84 10.06 -3.00
CA CYS A 241 -8.11 11.04 -2.18
C CYS A 241 -7.46 12.11 -3.06
N HIS A 242 -6.80 11.72 -4.15
CA HIS A 242 -6.19 12.66 -5.09
C HIS A 242 -7.23 13.54 -5.78
N TYR A 243 -8.38 12.98 -6.17
CA TYR A 243 -9.49 13.74 -6.75
C TYR A 243 -10.06 14.79 -5.78
N LEU A 244 -10.30 14.41 -4.52
CA LEU A 244 -10.91 15.30 -3.53
C LEU A 244 -9.95 16.36 -2.98
N ASN A 245 -8.65 16.07 -2.97
CA ASN A 245 -7.64 17.02 -2.51
C ASN A 245 -6.31 16.84 -3.28
N PRO A 246 -6.25 17.31 -4.54
CA PRO A 246 -5.04 17.20 -5.35
C PRO A 246 -3.89 18.01 -4.73
N GLU A 247 -4.18 19.10 -4.01
CA GLU A 247 -3.17 19.91 -3.35
C GLU A 247 -2.48 19.22 -2.16
N LEU A 248 -3.12 18.25 -1.53
CA LEU A 248 -2.47 17.46 -0.48
C LEU A 248 -1.47 16.44 -1.05
N THR A 249 -1.64 16.03 -2.30
CA THR A 249 -0.96 14.85 -2.86
C THR A 249 0.00 15.23 -3.99
N LYS A 250 1.00 14.38 -4.21
CA LYS A 250 1.92 14.47 -5.35
C LYS A 250 2.04 13.10 -5.98
N LEU A 251 1.79 13.04 -7.30
CA LEU A 251 1.91 11.80 -8.07
C LEU A 251 3.33 11.66 -8.63
N ASN A 252 4.03 10.61 -8.23
CA ASN A 252 5.39 10.31 -8.62
C ASN A 252 5.41 9.10 -9.57
N TYR A 253 5.63 9.34 -10.86
CA TYR A 253 5.58 8.28 -11.88
C TYR A 253 6.79 7.35 -11.82
N LEU A 254 6.54 6.05 -11.68
CA LEU A 254 7.56 4.99 -11.62
C LEU A 254 7.92 4.40 -13.00
N GLY A 255 7.10 4.67 -14.01
CA GLY A 255 7.18 4.01 -15.32
C GLY A 255 6.04 3.01 -15.54
N LYS A 256 5.73 2.75 -16.82
CA LYS A 256 4.62 1.87 -17.21
C LYS A 256 4.78 0.49 -16.58
N ASN A 257 3.80 0.08 -15.76
CA ASN A 257 3.78 -1.20 -15.05
C ASN A 257 5.01 -1.48 -14.16
N ARG A 258 5.71 -0.43 -13.69
CA ARG A 258 6.90 -0.56 -12.83
C ARG A 258 6.54 -0.50 -11.34
N TRP A 259 5.79 -1.49 -10.88
CA TRP A 259 5.23 -1.58 -9.52
C TRP A 259 6.29 -1.57 -8.40
N PHE A 260 7.45 -2.17 -8.64
CA PHE A 260 8.54 -2.36 -7.65
C PHE A 260 9.74 -1.42 -7.86
N TYR A 261 9.54 -0.28 -8.52
CA TYR A 261 10.64 0.63 -8.88
C TYR A 261 10.90 1.75 -7.87
N LEU A 262 10.23 1.75 -6.70
CA LEU A 262 10.37 2.81 -5.70
C LEU A 262 11.85 3.10 -5.38
N PHE A 263 12.61 2.12 -4.88
CA PHE A 263 13.99 2.35 -4.47
C PHE A 263 14.95 2.55 -5.66
N LYS A 264 14.63 2.01 -6.84
CA LYS A 264 15.40 2.28 -8.06
C LYS A 264 15.29 3.75 -8.49
N MET A 265 14.09 4.31 -8.37
CA MET A 265 13.78 5.69 -8.78
C MET A 265 14.05 6.72 -7.69
N TYR A 266 13.82 6.36 -6.43
CA TYR A 266 13.83 7.24 -5.27
C TYR A 266 14.75 6.71 -4.17
N GLY A 267 15.87 6.06 -4.54
CA GLY A 267 16.90 5.61 -3.61
C GLY A 267 18.21 6.36 -3.82
N LYS A 268 19.13 5.72 -4.55
CA LYS A 268 20.44 6.30 -4.87
C LYS A 268 20.31 7.59 -5.70
N LYS A 269 21.28 8.50 -5.50
CA LYS A 269 21.38 9.79 -6.21
C LYS A 269 22.54 9.83 -7.20
N ASP A 270 23.08 8.66 -7.56
CA ASP A 270 24.15 8.48 -8.53
C ASP A 270 23.68 8.79 -9.98
N LEU A 271 24.65 8.82 -10.90
CA LEU A 271 24.40 9.11 -12.32
C LEU A 271 23.46 8.08 -12.95
N LYS A 272 23.58 6.79 -12.61
CA LYS A 272 22.75 5.71 -13.15
C LYS A 272 21.29 5.89 -12.79
N SER A 273 20.98 6.21 -11.54
CA SER A 273 19.62 6.52 -11.06
C SER A 273 19.07 7.81 -11.68
N ARG A 274 19.91 8.84 -11.89
CA ARG A 274 19.49 10.06 -12.61
C ARG A 274 19.13 9.77 -14.08
N LEU A 275 19.95 9.00 -14.78
CA LEU A 275 19.70 8.58 -16.17
C LEU A 275 18.43 7.71 -16.26
N LEU A 276 18.22 6.80 -15.31
CA LEU A 276 16.99 6.00 -15.23
C LEU A 276 15.76 6.90 -15.08
N ARG A 277 15.79 7.86 -14.15
CA ARG A 277 14.69 8.82 -13.95
C ARG A 277 14.38 9.60 -15.23
N LEU A 278 15.42 10.09 -15.92
CA LEU A 278 15.27 10.80 -17.18
C LEU A 278 14.67 9.90 -18.27
N LYS A 279 15.14 8.65 -18.40
CA LYS A 279 14.62 7.67 -19.35
C LYS A 279 13.14 7.36 -19.12
N VAL A 280 12.72 7.22 -17.86
CA VAL A 280 11.30 7.01 -17.49
C VAL A 280 10.46 8.25 -17.78
N LEU A 281 11.03 9.45 -17.58
CA LEU A 281 10.37 10.70 -17.92
C LEU A 281 10.11 10.79 -19.44
N LEU A 282 11.13 10.48 -20.26
CA LEU A 282 11.11 10.61 -21.72
C LEU A 282 10.31 9.52 -22.43
N ARG A 283 10.42 8.25 -22.00
CA ARG A 283 9.69 7.11 -22.61
C ARG A 283 8.21 7.03 -22.22
N GLY A 284 7.71 8.04 -21.50
CA GLY A 284 6.32 8.14 -21.07
C GLY A 284 5.47 9.11 -21.91
N LYS A 285 5.96 9.54 -23.09
CA LYS A 285 5.14 10.17 -24.13
C LYS A 285 4.59 9.08 -25.05
#